data_AF-A0AAQ3B292-F1
#
_entry.id   AF-A0AAQ3B292-F1
#
_cell.length_a   1.000
_cell.length_b   1.000
_cell.length_c   1.000
_cell.angle_alpha   90.00
_cell.angle_beta   90.00
_cell.angle_gamma   90.00
#
_symmetry.space_group_name_H-M   'P 1'
#
loop_
_entity.id
_entity.type
_entity.pdbx_description
1 polymer ?
#
loop_
_entity_poly.entity_id
_entity_poly.type
_entity_poly.pdbx_seq_one_letter_code
_entity_poly.pdbx_strand_id
1 'polypeptide(L)'
;MRQLTNVKRMMNKFKWILLLFPLPAYASIQCDHASWNDNLTQFNRLESNYNQYVETFNALLTEHKQRQLLSQTFSPHELTLLWRAQTNQRAFHNQLEASIQYQRELTDKANTLAKLSKESTWMANGWEKLADKCEISDEKANQISAEWYQTNASQLAKDYTQLATQYLGLAQLYAKEASALKYAQNVPQ
;
A
#
# COMPACT_ATOMS: atom_id res chain seq x y z
N MET A 1 27.73 -12.43 14.55
CA MET A 1 26.52 -13.09 15.13
C MET A 1 25.88 -12.25 16.26
N ARG A 2 25.46 -11.00 16.01
CA ARG A 2 24.77 -10.15 17.01
C ARG A 2 23.41 -9.59 16.55
N GLN A 3 22.91 -10.01 15.39
CA GLN A 3 21.73 -9.39 14.75
C GLN A 3 20.42 -10.20 14.92
N LEU A 4 20.48 -11.46 15.39
CA LEU A 4 19.32 -12.37 15.36
C LEU A 4 18.42 -12.31 16.61
N THR A 5 18.83 -11.64 17.68
CA THR A 5 18.05 -11.53 18.93
C THR A 5 16.94 -10.47 18.88
N ASN A 6 16.93 -9.59 17.87
CA ASN A 6 15.95 -8.51 17.77
C ASN A 6 14.66 -8.84 17.01
N VAL A 7 14.63 -9.96 16.27
CA VAL A 7 13.45 -10.32 15.45
C VAL A 7 12.22 -10.62 16.31
N LYS A 8 12.41 -11.18 17.51
CA LYS A 8 11.31 -11.57 18.42
C LYS A 8 10.70 -10.41 19.21
N ARG A 9 11.31 -9.21 19.21
CA ARG A 9 10.93 -8.09 20.11
C ARG A 9 10.13 -6.96 19.46
N MET A 10 10.04 -6.88 18.13
CA MET A 10 9.50 -5.68 17.46
C MET A 10 8.11 -5.86 16.81
N MET A 11 7.47 -7.01 17.01
CA MET A 11 6.15 -7.36 16.44
C MET A 11 4.93 -6.65 17.06
N ASN A 12 5.10 -5.73 18.01
CA ASN A 12 3.98 -5.15 18.77
C ASN A 12 3.61 -3.71 18.40
N LYS A 13 4.04 -3.18 17.24
CA LYS A 13 3.77 -1.78 16.85
C LYS A 13 2.99 -1.58 15.55
N PHE A 14 2.56 -2.64 14.87
CA PHE A 14 1.67 -2.47 13.72
C PHE A 14 0.22 -2.46 14.19
N LYS A 15 -0.26 -1.28 14.57
CA LYS A 15 -1.68 -1.04 14.81
C LYS A 15 -2.45 -1.39 13.53
N TRP A 16 -3.34 -2.37 13.62
CA TRP A 16 -4.34 -2.65 12.62
C TRP A 16 -5.17 -1.38 12.41
N ILE A 17 -5.02 -0.73 11.26
CA ILE A 17 -5.83 0.44 10.92
C ILE A 17 -7.21 -0.10 10.53
N LEU A 18 -8.14 -0.05 11.49
CA LEU A 18 -9.57 -0.25 11.26
C LEU A 18 -10.07 0.95 10.45
N LEU A 19 -10.07 0.82 9.13
CA LEU A 19 -10.73 1.74 8.21
C LEU A 19 -12.23 1.46 8.27
N LEU A 20 -12.98 2.31 8.97
CA LEU A 20 -14.44 2.34 8.90
C LEU A 20 -14.84 2.83 7.50
N PHE A 21 -15.46 1.95 6.71
CA PHE A 21 -16.03 2.29 5.40
C PHE A 21 -17.51 2.66 5.57
N PRO A 22 -17.90 3.94 5.59
CA PRO A 22 -19.30 4.30 5.40
C PRO A 22 -19.67 4.02 3.93
N LEU A 23 -20.80 3.33 3.74
CA LEU A 23 -21.42 3.16 2.44
C LEU A 23 -21.85 4.54 1.93
N PRO A 24 -21.52 4.93 0.69
CA PRO A 24 -21.99 6.19 0.13
C PRO A 24 -23.52 6.12 -0.01
N ALA A 25 -24.22 6.94 0.76
CA ALA A 25 -25.63 7.20 0.53
C ALA A 25 -25.72 8.08 -0.72
N TYR A 26 -26.17 7.52 -1.84
CA TYR A 26 -26.35 8.27 -3.08
C TYR A 26 -27.57 9.20 -2.96
N ALA A 27 -27.43 10.30 -2.24
CA ALA A 27 -28.33 11.44 -2.37
C ALA A 27 -28.17 12.04 -3.79
N SER A 28 -29.24 12.62 -4.33
CA SER A 28 -29.14 13.33 -5.62
C SER A 28 -28.20 14.52 -5.45
N ILE A 29 -27.07 14.53 -6.17
CA ILE A 29 -26.12 15.65 -6.15
C ILE A 29 -26.83 16.91 -6.66
N GLN A 30 -26.82 17.96 -5.83
CA GLN A 30 -27.29 19.30 -6.15
C GLN A 30 -26.15 20.30 -5.95
N CYS A 31 -26.25 21.50 -6.53
CA CYS A 31 -25.35 22.58 -6.16
C CYS A 31 -25.80 23.19 -4.82
N ASP A 32 -25.53 22.47 -3.73
CA ASP A 32 -25.87 22.91 -2.39
C ASP A 32 -24.77 22.57 -1.38
N HIS A 33 -24.90 23.16 -0.19
CA HIS A 33 -23.93 22.99 0.88
C HIS A 33 -23.83 21.53 1.36
N ALA A 34 -24.92 20.76 1.30
CA ALA A 34 -24.93 19.37 1.74
C ALA A 34 -24.09 18.49 0.81
N SER A 35 -24.34 18.58 -0.51
CA SER A 35 -23.61 17.86 -1.54
C SER A 35 -22.13 18.25 -1.55
N TRP A 36 -21.85 19.54 -1.41
CA TRP A 36 -20.49 20.05 -1.29
C TRP A 36 -19.75 19.45 -0.09
N ASN A 37 -20.35 19.54 1.10
CA ASN A 37 -19.71 19.09 2.33
C ASN A 37 -19.51 17.57 2.36
N ASP A 38 -20.44 16.79 1.80
CA ASP A 38 -20.25 15.34 1.67
C ASP A 38 -19.05 15.02 0.77
N ASN A 39 -19.00 15.57 -0.45
CA ASN A 39 -17.89 15.34 -1.38
C ASN A 39 -16.54 15.77 -0.78
N LEU A 40 -16.49 16.94 -0.12
CA LEU A 40 -15.28 17.43 0.54
C LEU A 40 -14.84 16.51 1.69
N THR A 41 -15.77 16.03 2.50
CA THR A 41 -15.47 15.12 3.61
C THR A 41 -14.85 13.82 3.10
N GLN A 42 -15.43 13.24 2.04
CA GLN A 42 -14.92 12.00 1.46
C GLN A 42 -13.57 12.21 0.77
N PHE A 43 -13.37 13.32 0.06
CA PHE A 43 -12.09 13.69 -0.55
C PHE A 43 -10.99 13.81 0.50
N ASN A 44 -11.21 14.59 1.56
CA ASN A 44 -10.25 14.77 2.65
C ASN A 44 -9.89 13.45 3.34
N ARG A 45 -10.86 12.53 3.47
CA ARG A 45 -10.59 11.19 4.00
C ARG A 45 -9.66 10.40 3.07
N LEU A 46 -9.89 10.44 1.76
CA LEU A 46 -9.04 9.77 0.78
C LEU A 46 -7.63 10.36 0.78
N GLU A 47 -7.46 11.69 0.89
CA GLU A 47 -6.13 12.30 1.02
C GLU A 47 -5.43 11.88 2.32
N SER A 48 -6.15 11.91 3.45
CA SER A 48 -5.60 11.47 4.74
C SER A 48 -5.17 10.00 4.69
N ASN A 49 -5.96 9.12 4.09
CA ASN A 49 -5.62 7.71 3.92
C ASN A 49 -4.34 7.57 3.08
N TYR A 50 -4.23 8.32 1.97
CA TYR A 50 -3.07 8.27 1.10
C TYR A 50 -1.79 8.62 1.86
N ASN A 51 -1.81 9.73 2.61
CA ASN A 51 -0.67 10.18 3.40
C ASN A 51 -0.22 9.12 4.43
N GLN A 52 -1.16 8.47 5.12
CA GLN A 52 -0.83 7.39 6.06
C GLN A 52 -0.19 6.17 5.38
N TYR A 53 -0.66 5.81 4.18
CA TYR A 53 -0.07 4.72 3.41
C TYR A 53 1.33 5.06 2.88
N VAL A 54 1.56 6.32 2.51
CA VAL A 54 2.89 6.82 2.11
C VAL A 54 3.85 6.78 3.29
N GLU A 55 3.46 7.27 4.46
CA GLU A 55 4.27 7.20 5.69
C GLU A 55 4.62 5.74 6.02
N THR A 56 3.64 4.85 5.96
CA THR A 56 3.84 3.42 6.17
C THR A 56 4.81 2.82 5.16
N PHE A 57 4.68 3.18 3.87
CA PHE A 57 5.56 2.69 2.82
C PHE A 57 7.00 3.17 3.02
N ASN A 58 7.18 4.44 3.37
CA ASN A 58 8.49 5.03 3.61
C ASN A 58 9.21 4.38 4.80
N ALA A 59 8.47 4.05 5.87
CA ALA A 59 9.00 3.28 6.99
C ALA A 59 9.44 1.87 6.54
N LEU A 60 8.57 1.13 5.84
CA LEU A 60 8.88 -0.21 5.31
C LEU A 60 10.07 -0.20 4.36
N LEU A 61 10.18 0.81 3.50
CA LEU A 61 11.30 0.97 2.57
C LEU A 61 12.61 1.25 3.31
N THR A 62 12.57 2.05 4.37
CA THR A 62 13.73 2.32 5.22
C THR A 62 14.21 1.05 5.92
N GLU A 63 13.28 0.26 6.47
CA GLU A 63 13.60 -1.04 7.07
C GLU A 63 14.17 -2.01 6.03
N HIS A 64 13.57 -2.08 4.84
CA HIS A 64 14.07 -2.92 3.75
C HIS A 64 15.50 -2.57 3.36
N LYS A 65 15.84 -1.28 3.24
CA LYS A 65 17.20 -0.83 2.91
C LYS A 65 18.26 -1.27 3.93
N GLN A 66 17.86 -1.50 5.19
CA GLN A 66 18.75 -2.02 6.23
C GLN A 66 18.81 -3.55 6.26
N ARG A 67 17.85 -4.23 5.62
CA ARG A 67 17.72 -5.68 5.61
C ARG A 67 18.42 -6.26 4.39
N GLN A 68 19.52 -6.96 4.61
CA GLN A 68 20.19 -7.73 3.56
C GLN A 68 19.40 -9.00 3.24
N LEU A 69 18.90 -9.11 2.01
CA LEU A 69 18.31 -10.35 1.49
C LEU A 69 19.42 -11.30 1.04
N LEU A 70 19.33 -12.57 1.43
CA LEU A 70 20.36 -13.56 1.15
C LEU A 70 20.49 -13.83 -0.35
N SER A 71 19.36 -13.86 -1.07
CA SER A 71 19.29 -14.03 -2.53
C SER A 71 19.86 -12.87 -3.34
N GLN A 72 20.13 -11.72 -2.70
CA GLN A 72 20.85 -10.62 -3.34
C GLN A 72 22.37 -10.74 -3.19
N THR A 73 22.83 -11.54 -2.22
CA THR A 73 24.26 -11.65 -1.87
C THR A 73 24.86 -12.95 -2.37
N PHE A 74 24.09 -14.04 -2.31
CA PHE A 74 24.56 -15.38 -2.59
C PHE A 74 23.87 -15.95 -3.83
N SER A 75 24.64 -16.67 -4.64
CA SER A 75 24.11 -17.48 -5.73
C SER A 75 23.22 -18.63 -5.20
N PRO A 76 22.34 -19.20 -6.04
CA PRO A 76 21.53 -20.35 -5.63
C PRO A 76 22.35 -21.54 -5.11
N HIS A 77 23.54 -21.78 -5.67
CA HIS A 77 24.42 -22.85 -5.21
C HIS A 77 24.99 -22.57 -3.82
N GLU A 78 25.48 -21.35 -3.58
CA GLU A 78 25.97 -20.92 -2.27
C GLU A 78 24.87 -20.95 -1.22
N LEU A 79 23.65 -20.54 -1.56
CA LEU A 79 22.50 -20.64 -0.65
C LEU A 79 22.23 -22.08 -0.24
N THR A 80 22.30 -23.04 -1.16
CA THR A 80 22.15 -24.48 -0.84
C THR A 80 23.24 -24.96 0.10
N LEU A 81 24.51 -24.59 -0.15
CA LEU A 81 25.63 -24.96 0.73
C LEU A 81 25.47 -24.34 2.13
N LEU A 82 25.09 -23.07 2.20
CA LEU A 82 24.87 -22.35 3.45
C LEU A 82 23.66 -22.87 4.22
N TRP A 83 22.59 -23.29 3.53
CA TRP A 83 21.40 -23.87 4.13
C TRP A 83 21.71 -25.20 4.84
N ARG A 84 22.58 -26.02 4.24
CA ARG A 84 23.00 -27.33 4.79
C ARG A 84 23.80 -27.18 6.09
N ALA A 85 24.50 -26.07 6.29
CA ALA A 85 25.22 -25.81 7.52
C ALA A 85 24.26 -25.64 8.71
N GLN A 86 24.35 -26.54 9.70
CA GLN A 86 23.45 -26.57 10.85
C GLN A 86 23.41 -25.25 11.63
N THR A 87 24.53 -24.52 11.67
CA THR A 87 24.65 -23.20 12.30
C THR A 87 23.77 -22.13 11.65
N ASN A 88 23.41 -22.29 10.37
CA ASN A 88 22.62 -21.33 9.60
C ASN A 88 21.13 -21.67 9.51
N GLN A 89 20.76 -22.95 9.72
CA GLN A 89 19.40 -23.45 9.47
C GLN A 89 18.31 -22.62 10.13
N ARG A 90 18.49 -22.23 11.41
CA ARG A 90 17.51 -21.41 12.13
C ARG A 90 17.34 -20.02 11.50
N ALA A 91 18.45 -19.37 11.14
CA ALA A 91 18.42 -18.04 10.55
C ALA A 91 17.75 -18.06 9.17
N PHE A 92 18.07 -19.08 8.36
CA PHE A 92 17.51 -19.26 7.01
C PHE A 92 16.02 -19.60 7.04
N HIS A 93 15.55 -20.47 7.95
CA HIS A 93 14.11 -20.69 8.15
C HIS A 93 13.38 -19.42 8.57
N ASN A 94 13.92 -18.67 9.54
CA ASN A 94 13.31 -17.41 9.98
C ASN A 94 13.24 -16.38 8.84
N GLN A 95 14.28 -16.32 8.00
CA GLN A 95 14.31 -15.43 6.83
C GLN A 95 13.28 -15.85 5.77
N LEU A 96 13.14 -17.15 5.52
CA LEU A 96 12.14 -17.70 4.60
C LEU A 96 10.72 -17.35 5.05
N GLU A 97 10.37 -17.66 6.30
CA GLU A 97 9.05 -17.36 6.86
C GLU A 97 8.78 -15.84 6.86
N ALA A 98 9.76 -15.03 7.27
CA ALA A 98 9.62 -13.59 7.24
C ALA A 98 9.39 -13.08 5.81
N SER A 99 10.08 -13.62 4.81
CA SER A 99 9.94 -13.19 3.42
C SER A 99 8.58 -13.54 2.84
N ILE A 100 8.04 -14.73 3.16
CA ILE A 100 6.68 -15.12 2.79
C ILE A 100 5.65 -14.17 3.42
N GLN A 101 5.82 -13.85 4.71
CA GLN A 101 4.92 -12.95 5.41
C GLN A 101 4.97 -11.53 4.83
N TYR A 102 6.16 -10.97 4.62
CA TYR A 102 6.32 -9.64 4.03
C TYR A 102 5.72 -9.57 2.62
N GLN A 103 5.97 -10.58 1.77
CA GLN A 103 5.36 -10.65 0.45
C GLN A 103 3.83 -10.54 0.56
N ARG A 104 3.20 -11.32 1.45
CA ARG A 104 1.75 -11.33 1.62
C ARG A 104 1.25 -9.96 2.07
N GLU A 105 1.81 -9.41 3.15
CA GLU A 105 1.37 -8.13 3.71
C GLU A 105 1.50 -6.97 2.72
N LEU A 106 2.60 -6.92 1.97
CA LEU A 106 2.82 -5.89 0.95
C LEU A 106 1.85 -6.03 -0.22
N THR A 107 1.55 -7.27 -0.64
CA THR A 107 0.56 -7.56 -1.68
C THR A 107 -0.85 -7.14 -1.22
N ASP A 108 -1.23 -7.44 0.01
CA ASP A 108 -2.52 -7.06 0.58
C ASP A 108 -2.67 -5.54 0.67
N LYS A 109 -1.61 -4.82 1.07
CA LYS A 109 -1.59 -3.35 1.07
C LYS A 109 -1.74 -2.78 -0.34
N ALA A 110 -1.06 -3.35 -1.33
CA ALA A 110 -1.22 -2.93 -2.73
C ALA A 110 -2.65 -3.14 -3.24
N ASN A 111 -3.28 -4.27 -2.90
CA ASN A 111 -4.67 -4.55 -3.26
C ASN A 111 -5.64 -3.55 -2.62
N THR A 112 -5.40 -3.14 -1.37
CA THR A 112 -6.19 -2.10 -0.71
C THR A 112 -6.01 -0.74 -1.39
N LEU A 113 -4.78 -0.36 -1.75
CA LEU A 113 -4.53 0.87 -2.49
C LEU A 113 -5.21 0.89 -3.87
N ALA A 114 -5.29 -0.26 -4.54
CA ALA A 114 -6.04 -0.38 -5.79
C ALA A 114 -7.56 -0.17 -5.62
N LYS A 115 -8.12 -0.50 -4.45
CA LYS A 115 -9.52 -0.17 -4.10
C LYS A 115 -9.68 1.32 -3.84
N LEU A 116 -8.78 1.92 -3.06
CA LEU A 116 -8.80 3.37 -2.77
C LEU A 116 -8.60 4.22 -4.03
N SER A 117 -7.80 3.75 -4.99
CA SER A 117 -7.68 4.36 -6.33
C SER A 117 -9.05 4.44 -7.02
N LYS A 118 -9.82 3.34 -7.03
CA LYS A 118 -11.18 3.32 -7.61
C LYS A 118 -12.14 4.25 -6.86
N GLU A 119 -12.07 4.29 -5.54
CA GLU A 119 -12.85 5.23 -4.74
C GLU A 119 -12.53 6.68 -5.08
N SER A 120 -11.25 7.01 -5.32
CA SER A 120 -10.83 8.33 -5.77
C SER A 120 -11.30 8.67 -7.19
N THR A 121 -11.36 7.69 -8.09
CA THR A 121 -12.03 7.86 -9.40
C THR A 121 -13.52 8.15 -9.24
N TRP A 122 -14.22 7.44 -8.36
CA TRP A 122 -15.63 7.73 -8.08
C TRP A 122 -15.83 9.12 -7.47
N MET A 123 -14.90 9.55 -6.61
CA MET A 123 -14.90 10.90 -6.05
C MET A 123 -14.73 11.96 -7.14
N ALA A 124 -13.81 11.75 -8.10
CA ALA A 124 -13.66 12.65 -9.23
C ALA A 124 -14.97 12.80 -10.03
N ASN A 125 -15.66 11.68 -10.31
CA ASN A 125 -16.96 11.72 -10.98
C ASN A 125 -18.05 12.41 -10.15
N GLY A 126 -17.96 12.35 -8.81
CA GLY A 126 -18.85 13.08 -7.90
C GLY A 126 -18.67 14.59 -8.02
N TRP A 127 -17.41 15.04 -8.03
CA TRP A 127 -17.05 16.44 -8.23
C TRP A 127 -17.41 16.97 -9.62
N GLU A 128 -17.21 16.18 -10.68
CA GLU A 128 -17.65 16.52 -12.04
C GLU A 128 -19.16 16.79 -12.08
N LYS A 129 -19.97 15.88 -11.54
CA LYS A 129 -21.42 16.07 -11.46
C LYS A 129 -21.82 17.29 -10.65
N LEU A 130 -21.10 17.60 -9.58
CA LEU A 130 -21.35 18.79 -8.78
C LEU A 130 -21.03 20.07 -9.55
N ALA A 131 -19.92 20.08 -10.30
CA ALA A 131 -19.56 21.18 -11.20
C ALA A 131 -20.67 21.44 -12.23
N ASP A 132 -21.17 20.39 -12.90
CA ASP A 132 -22.27 20.49 -13.86
C ASP A 132 -23.54 21.10 -13.22
N LYS A 133 -23.87 20.68 -12.00
CA LYS A 133 -25.04 21.20 -11.27
C LYS A 133 -24.87 22.66 -10.88
N CYS A 134 -23.67 23.05 -10.48
CA CYS A 134 -23.38 24.45 -10.15
C CYS A 134 -23.34 25.33 -11.39
N GLU A 135 -22.89 24.82 -12.53
CA GLU A 135 -23.00 25.52 -13.81
C GLU A 135 -24.46 25.79 -14.19
N ILE A 136 -25.32 24.76 -14.12
CA ILE A 136 -26.76 24.89 -14.41
C ILE A 136 -27.44 25.91 -13.48
N SER A 137 -26.95 26.04 -12.25
CA SER A 137 -27.49 26.94 -11.22
C SER A 137 -26.89 28.36 -11.29
N ASP A 138 -26.02 28.65 -12.27
CA ASP A 138 -25.25 29.90 -12.41
C ASP A 138 -24.33 30.22 -11.22
N GLU A 139 -23.94 29.20 -10.46
CA GLU A 139 -23.04 29.30 -9.30
C GLU A 139 -21.57 29.12 -9.73
N LYS A 140 -21.06 30.09 -10.48
CA LYS A 140 -19.75 29.99 -11.16
C LYS A 140 -18.56 29.74 -10.23
N ALA A 141 -18.54 30.34 -9.05
CA ALA A 141 -17.47 30.10 -8.07
C ALA A 141 -17.44 28.64 -7.59
N ASN A 142 -18.62 28.04 -7.39
CA ASN A 142 -18.76 26.66 -6.94
C ASN A 142 -18.44 25.68 -8.08
N GLN A 143 -18.83 26.00 -9.32
CA GLN A 143 -18.45 25.25 -10.51
C GLN A 143 -16.91 25.13 -10.60
N ILE A 144 -16.20 26.26 -10.65
CA ILE A 144 -14.73 26.29 -10.82
C ILE A 144 -14.05 25.51 -9.69
N SER A 145 -14.54 25.68 -8.46
CA SER A 145 -13.97 24.98 -7.30
C SER A 145 -14.22 23.47 -7.38
N ALA A 146 -15.40 23.03 -7.84
CA ALA A 146 -15.70 21.61 -8.03
C ALA A 146 -14.84 20.98 -9.15
N GLU A 147 -14.60 21.68 -10.26
CA GLU A 147 -13.68 21.24 -11.33
C GLU A 147 -12.24 21.06 -10.83
N TRP A 148 -11.79 21.94 -9.93
CA TRP A 148 -10.49 21.80 -9.27
C TRP A 148 -10.44 20.53 -8.41
N TYR A 149 -11.46 20.26 -7.61
CA TYR A 149 -11.53 19.04 -6.81
C TYR A 149 -11.65 17.76 -7.66
N GLN A 150 -12.37 17.81 -8.78
CA GLN A 150 -12.41 16.71 -9.76
C GLN A 150 -11.00 16.37 -10.25
N THR A 151 -10.24 17.39 -10.64
CA THR A 151 -8.86 17.24 -11.12
C THR A 151 -7.98 16.61 -10.05
N ASN A 152 -8.07 17.08 -8.81
CA ASN A 152 -7.27 16.55 -7.71
C ASN A 152 -7.67 15.14 -7.29
N ALA A 153 -8.97 14.82 -7.26
CA ALA A 153 -9.43 13.45 -6.99
C ALA A 153 -8.96 12.48 -8.09
N SER A 154 -8.90 12.94 -9.34
CA SER A 154 -8.35 12.15 -10.45
C SER A 154 -6.84 11.94 -10.30
N GLN A 155 -6.11 12.95 -9.84
CA GLN A 155 -4.68 12.84 -9.56
C GLN A 155 -4.42 11.89 -8.38
N LEU A 156 -5.17 12.02 -7.30
CA LEU A 156 -5.08 11.15 -6.14
C LEU A 156 -5.31 9.67 -6.50
N ALA A 157 -6.21 9.37 -7.45
CA ALA A 157 -6.39 8.00 -7.97
C ALA A 157 -5.11 7.45 -8.65
N LYS A 158 -4.41 8.29 -9.42
CA LYS A 158 -3.13 7.94 -10.03
C LYS A 158 -2.06 7.73 -8.97
N ASP A 159 -2.02 8.58 -7.96
CA ASP A 159 -1.05 8.51 -6.87
C ASP A 159 -1.24 7.22 -6.05
N TYR A 160 -2.47 6.83 -5.76
CA TYR A 160 -2.80 5.53 -5.17
C TYR A 160 -2.32 4.35 -6.02
N THR A 161 -2.52 4.44 -7.33
CA THR A 161 -2.09 3.41 -8.28
C THR A 161 -0.57 3.27 -8.28
N GLN A 162 0.14 4.40 -8.32
CA GLN A 162 1.60 4.41 -8.25
C GLN A 162 2.12 3.83 -6.93
N LEU A 163 1.52 4.20 -5.80
CA LEU A 163 1.90 3.66 -4.50
C LEU A 163 1.65 2.15 -4.43
N ALA A 164 0.53 1.66 -4.98
CA ALA A 164 0.26 0.22 -5.07
C ALA A 164 1.35 -0.52 -5.85
N THR A 165 1.81 0.03 -6.98
CA THR A 165 2.93 -0.52 -7.76
C THR A 165 4.22 -0.57 -6.94
N GLN A 166 4.50 0.44 -6.13
CA GLN A 166 5.68 0.46 -5.26
C GLN A 166 5.63 -0.64 -4.18
N TYR A 167 4.47 -0.83 -3.55
CA TYR A 167 4.25 -1.95 -2.62
C TYR A 167 4.46 -3.31 -3.31
N LEU A 168 3.94 -3.50 -4.52
CA LEU A 168 4.12 -4.73 -5.29
C LEU A 168 5.59 -4.97 -5.67
N GLY A 169 6.32 -3.91 -6.06
CA GLY A 169 7.75 -4.01 -6.34
C GLY A 169 8.53 -4.53 -5.14
N LEU A 170 8.23 -4.02 -3.94
CA LEU A 170 8.83 -4.53 -2.71
C LEU A 170 8.39 -5.97 -2.39
N ALA A 171 7.12 -6.30 -2.60
CA ALA A 171 6.61 -7.66 -2.42
C ALA A 171 7.33 -8.69 -3.30
N GLN A 172 7.63 -8.31 -4.56
CA GLN A 172 8.35 -9.16 -5.50
C GLN A 172 9.78 -9.47 -5.06
N LEU A 173 10.47 -8.53 -4.42
CA LEU A 173 11.80 -8.78 -3.85
C LEU A 173 11.75 -9.87 -2.77
N TYR A 174 10.74 -9.81 -1.89
CA TYR A 174 10.54 -10.84 -0.86
C TYR A 174 10.05 -12.17 -1.44
N ALA A 175 9.24 -12.16 -2.50
CA ALA A 175 8.86 -13.38 -3.22
C ALA A 175 10.08 -14.09 -3.83
N LYS A 176 11.01 -13.33 -4.40
CA LYS A 176 12.27 -13.86 -4.95
C LYS A 176 13.15 -14.46 -3.86
N GLU A 177 13.29 -13.76 -2.73
CA GLU A 177 14.01 -14.27 -1.55
C GLU A 177 13.43 -15.58 -1.04
N ALA A 178 12.11 -15.61 -0.82
CA ALA A 178 11.41 -16.80 -0.36
C ALA A 178 11.58 -17.97 -1.34
N SER A 179 11.50 -17.71 -2.65
CA SER A 179 11.67 -18.73 -3.68
C SER A 179 13.09 -19.30 -3.68
N ALA A 180 14.12 -18.45 -3.57
CA ALA A 180 15.51 -18.88 -3.52
C ALA A 180 15.82 -19.72 -2.28
N LEU A 181 15.31 -19.30 -1.12
CA LEU A 181 15.49 -20.02 0.15
C LEU A 181 14.73 -21.34 0.17
N LYS A 182 13.50 -21.37 -0.36
CA LYS A 182 12.72 -22.61 -0.50
C LYS A 182 13.36 -23.58 -1.48
N TYR A 183 13.97 -23.08 -2.55
CA TYR A 183 14.77 -23.92 -3.45
C TYR A 183 15.95 -24.55 -2.69
N ALA A 184 16.77 -23.74 -2.02
CA ALA A 184 17.92 -24.19 -1.25
C ALA A 184 17.56 -25.24 -0.17
N GLN A 185 16.39 -25.10 0.45
CA GLN A 185 15.85 -26.06 1.42
C GLN A 185 15.56 -27.44 0.81
N ASN A 186 15.09 -27.48 -0.45
CA ASN A 186 14.56 -28.67 -1.09
C ASN A 186 15.59 -29.43 -1.95
N VAL A 187 16.79 -28.89 -2.16
CA VAL A 187 17.84 -29.60 -2.91
C VAL A 187 18.30 -30.82 -2.09
N PRO A 188 18.16 -32.06 -2.60
CA PRO A 188 18.60 -33.27 -1.91
C PRO A 188 20.08 -33.21 -1.55
N GLN A 189 20.47 -33.85 -0.44
CA GLN A 189 21.85 -33.86 0.05
C GLN A 189 22.81 -34.52 -0.92
#